data_AF-A0A382I7E4-F1
#
_entry.id   AF-A0A382I7E4-F1
#
_cell.length_a   1.000
_cell.length_b   1.000
_cell.length_c   1.000
_cell.angle_alpha   90.00
_cell.angle_beta   90.00
_cell.angle_gamma   90.00
#
_symmetry.space_group_name_H-M   'P 1'
#
loop_
_entity.id
_entity.type
_entity.pdbx_description
1 polymer ?
#
loop_
_entity_poly.entity_id
_entity_poly.type
_entity_poly.pdbx_seq_one_letter_code
_entity_poly.pdbx_strand_id
1 'polypeptide(L)'
;MMQSKISEVTFLLIVILMVSLSGIGSVSAQEPQTRTLKEQELVDMLVGSCIQSTRGCNPEESIKKVKEALNQGKHFKIISTDNFPDDWMVVAVQGIGGGGAWEHVIERTQRQNLPTITEAQANSRVVDLLSEHMGKEIKALIRSEAAEATTTALLVAADKGIPTLDAGITGRAVPEVQQSIPWINGIASIPTAIITPWGDEIIIKDAVDEYRVEDISRAIAVASGGSATITMTPMSGKQLKQGAIPG
;
A
#
# COMPACT_ATOMS: atom_id res chain seq x y z
N MET A 1 30.01 22.31 66.47
CA MET A 1 30.26 21.59 65.18
C MET A 1 28.99 20.87 64.81
N MET A 2 28.13 21.51 64.02
CA MET A 2 26.80 21.01 63.64
C MET A 2 26.63 21.18 62.13
N GLN A 3 27.40 20.40 61.38
CA GLN A 3 27.28 20.26 59.93
C GLN A 3 27.53 18.79 59.62
N SER A 4 26.48 18.06 59.20
CA SER A 4 26.62 16.79 58.45
C SER A 4 25.29 16.09 58.17
N LYS A 5 24.20 16.35 58.90
CA LYS A 5 22.97 15.53 58.72
C LYS A 5 21.94 16.05 57.70
N ILE A 6 22.06 17.29 57.23
CA ILE A 6 21.09 17.86 56.28
C ILE A 6 21.36 17.43 54.83
N SER A 7 22.62 17.13 54.49
CA SER A 7 23.02 16.76 53.12
C SER A 7 22.48 15.41 52.67
N GLU A 8 22.46 14.40 53.55
CA GLU A 8 22.04 13.04 53.17
C GLU A 8 20.52 12.92 53.03
N VAL A 9 19.75 13.62 53.87
CA VAL A 9 18.29 13.60 53.82
C VAL A 9 17.76 14.31 52.56
N THR A 10 18.39 15.42 52.17
CA THR A 10 18.04 16.13 50.92
C THR A 10 18.42 15.31 49.68
N PHE A 11 19.55 14.60 49.70
CA PHE A 11 19.96 13.74 48.59
C PHE A 11 19.04 12.52 48.45
N LEU A 12 18.63 11.91 49.57
CA LEU A 12 17.71 10.77 49.58
C LEU A 12 16.30 11.16 49.08
N LEU A 13 15.81 12.36 49.45
CA LEU A 13 14.54 12.89 48.96
C LEU A 13 14.56 13.19 47.45
N ILE A 14 15.67 13.71 46.92
CA ILE A 14 15.82 13.95 45.46
C ILE A 14 15.87 12.64 44.68
N VAL A 15 16.55 11.61 45.20
CA VAL A 15 16.60 10.28 44.57
C VAL A 15 15.23 9.61 44.59
N ILE A 16 14.48 9.71 45.70
CA ILE A 16 13.11 9.17 45.79
C ILE A 16 12.15 9.94 44.86
N LEU A 17 12.32 11.25 44.69
CA LEU A 17 11.52 12.06 43.76
C LEU A 17 11.85 11.77 42.29
N MET A 18 13.10 11.43 41.96
CA MET A 18 13.49 11.01 40.60
C MET A 18 13.03 9.58 40.28
N VAL A 19 12.99 8.67 41.27
CA VAL A 19 12.48 7.30 41.09
C VAL A 19 10.94 7.26 40.98
N SER A 20 10.24 8.29 41.44
CA SER A 20 8.77 8.39 41.29
C SER A 20 8.30 9.05 39.99
N LEU A 21 9.23 9.56 39.16
CA LEU A 21 8.94 10.12 37.83
C LEU A 21 9.18 9.15 36.66
N SER A 22 9.70 7.95 36.91
CA SER A 22 9.82 6.88 35.91
C SER A 22 8.56 6.01 35.79
N GLY A 23 7.49 6.36 36.52
CA GLY A 23 6.19 5.68 36.50
C GLY A 23 5.21 6.21 35.45
N ILE A 24 5.65 6.91 34.41
CA ILE A 24 4.83 7.05 33.20
C ILE A 24 4.89 5.69 32.53
N GLY A 25 3.94 4.83 32.89
CA GLY A 25 3.71 3.59 32.16
C GLY A 25 3.71 3.94 30.68
N SER A 26 4.61 3.32 29.92
CA SER A 26 4.42 3.22 28.49
C SER A 26 3.02 2.63 28.34
N VAL A 27 2.08 3.45 27.87
CA VAL A 27 0.90 2.91 27.22
C VAL A 27 1.50 2.11 26.08
N SER A 28 1.68 0.80 26.31
CA SER A 28 1.93 -0.14 25.24
C SER A 28 0.72 0.03 24.34
N ALA A 29 0.85 0.86 23.30
CA ALA A 29 -0.16 0.96 22.26
C ALA A 29 -0.38 -0.47 21.82
N GLN A 30 -1.54 -1.02 22.21
CA GLN A 30 -1.85 -2.40 21.91
C GLN A 30 -1.78 -2.52 20.40
N GLU A 31 -0.99 -3.48 19.91
CA GLU A 31 -0.84 -3.63 18.47
C GLU A 31 -2.21 -3.75 17.82
N PRO A 32 -2.46 -3.00 16.72
CA PRO A 32 -3.72 -3.04 16.02
C PRO A 32 -4.15 -4.46 15.71
N GLN A 33 -5.38 -4.80 16.10
CA GLN A 33 -5.87 -6.16 15.92
C GLN A 33 -6.08 -6.44 14.43
N THR A 34 -5.38 -7.48 13.94
CA THR A 34 -5.54 -8.03 12.60
C THR A 34 -6.18 -9.42 12.65
N ARG A 35 -6.74 -9.85 11.52
CA ARG A 35 -7.32 -11.19 11.37
C ARG A 35 -6.66 -11.92 10.21
N THR A 36 -6.30 -13.18 10.41
CA THR A 36 -5.83 -14.03 9.31
C THR A 36 -7.02 -14.51 8.47
N LEU A 37 -6.91 -14.38 7.15
CA LEU A 37 -7.88 -14.86 6.17
C LEU A 37 -7.64 -16.35 5.88
N LYS A 38 -8.72 -17.14 5.83
CA LYS A 38 -8.68 -18.54 5.41
C LYS A 38 -8.69 -18.63 3.88
N GLU A 39 -8.24 -19.77 3.35
CA GLU A 39 -8.24 -20.02 1.89
C GLU A 39 -9.61 -19.76 1.25
N GLN A 40 -10.68 -20.28 1.84
CA GLN A 40 -12.03 -20.09 1.27
C GLN A 40 -12.42 -18.61 1.24
N GLU A 41 -12.08 -17.83 2.28
CA GLU A 41 -12.37 -16.38 2.30
C GLU A 41 -11.62 -15.66 1.20
N LEU A 42 -10.37 -16.02 0.95
CA LEU A 42 -9.59 -15.46 -0.15
C LEU A 42 -10.21 -15.79 -1.51
N VAL A 43 -10.67 -17.04 -1.71
CA VAL A 43 -11.39 -17.43 -2.93
C VAL A 43 -12.68 -16.62 -3.09
N ASP A 44 -13.47 -16.50 -2.01
CA ASP A 44 -14.74 -15.76 -2.02
C ASP A 44 -14.51 -14.28 -2.31
N MET A 45 -13.45 -13.67 -1.73
CA MET A 45 -13.06 -12.29 -2.01
C MET A 45 -12.69 -12.09 -3.49
N LEU A 46 -11.94 -13.01 -4.09
CA LEU A 46 -11.54 -12.91 -5.50
C LEU A 46 -12.73 -13.09 -6.45
N VAL A 47 -13.62 -14.03 -6.16
CA VAL A 47 -14.88 -14.22 -6.93
C VAL A 47 -15.79 -13.00 -6.77
N GLY A 48 -16.00 -12.54 -5.53
CA GLY A 48 -16.81 -11.36 -5.24
C GLY A 48 -16.25 -10.09 -5.89
N SER A 49 -14.93 -9.92 -5.88
CA SER A 49 -14.26 -8.81 -6.54
C SER A 49 -14.43 -8.86 -8.07
N CYS A 50 -14.43 -10.05 -8.69
CA CYS A 50 -14.79 -10.17 -10.10
C CYS A 50 -16.23 -9.68 -10.37
N ILE A 51 -17.20 -9.98 -9.51
CA ILE A 51 -18.58 -9.50 -9.64
C ILE A 51 -18.62 -7.96 -9.50
N GLN A 52 -17.92 -7.40 -8.51
CA GLN A 52 -17.82 -5.95 -8.28
C GLN A 52 -17.14 -5.21 -9.44
N SER A 53 -16.33 -5.88 -10.26
CA SER A 53 -15.59 -5.24 -11.34
C SER A 53 -16.47 -4.64 -12.44
N THR A 54 -17.74 -5.03 -12.54
CA THR A 54 -18.68 -4.55 -13.58
C THR A 54 -18.19 -4.77 -15.02
N ARG A 55 -17.29 -5.75 -15.22
CA ARG A 55 -16.74 -6.15 -16.53
C ARG A 55 -16.56 -7.67 -16.60
N GLY A 56 -16.16 -8.17 -17.77
CA GLY A 56 -15.71 -9.56 -17.89
C GLY A 56 -14.50 -9.81 -16.99
N CYS A 57 -14.59 -10.82 -16.12
CA CYS A 57 -13.55 -11.19 -15.16
C CYS A 57 -13.51 -12.70 -14.99
N ASN A 58 -12.31 -13.29 -14.99
CA ASN A 58 -12.08 -14.69 -14.62
C ASN A 58 -11.13 -14.73 -13.41
N PRO A 59 -11.57 -15.21 -12.23
CA PRO A 59 -10.74 -15.22 -11.03
C PRO A 59 -9.75 -16.41 -10.98
N GLU A 60 -9.81 -17.37 -11.90
CA GLU A 60 -9.03 -18.63 -11.83
C GLU A 60 -7.53 -18.42 -11.63
N GLU A 61 -6.90 -17.52 -12.39
CA GLU A 61 -5.48 -17.24 -12.25
C GLU A 61 -5.17 -16.57 -10.91
N SER A 62 -6.01 -15.63 -10.48
CA SER A 62 -5.86 -14.97 -9.17
C SER A 62 -5.98 -15.98 -8.01
N ILE A 63 -6.95 -16.89 -8.08
CA ILE A 63 -7.14 -17.96 -7.10
C ILE A 63 -5.92 -18.89 -7.08
N LYS A 64 -5.39 -19.24 -8.25
CA LYS A 64 -4.17 -20.05 -8.36
C LYS A 64 -2.98 -19.35 -7.69
N LYS A 65 -2.74 -18.07 -7.97
CA LYS A 65 -1.64 -17.28 -7.38
C LYS A 65 -1.75 -17.24 -5.85
N VAL A 66 -2.94 -17.00 -5.29
CA VAL A 66 -3.15 -16.96 -3.83
C VAL A 66 -2.98 -18.33 -3.17
N LYS A 67 -3.49 -19.41 -3.79
CA LYS A 67 -3.29 -20.78 -3.29
C LYS A 67 -1.81 -21.18 -3.33
N GLU A 68 -1.09 -20.80 -4.36
CA GLU A 68 0.35 -21.02 -4.45
C GLU A 68 1.10 -20.29 -3.33
N ALA A 69 0.76 -19.03 -3.06
CA ALA A 69 1.32 -18.28 -1.94
C ALA A 69 1.01 -18.94 -0.57
N LEU A 70 -0.23 -19.42 -0.36
CA LEU A 70 -0.58 -20.19 0.86
C LEU A 70 0.28 -21.46 1.00
N ASN A 71 0.47 -22.20 -0.09
CA ASN A 71 1.30 -23.41 -0.10
C ASN A 71 2.79 -23.11 0.18
N GLN A 72 3.24 -21.90 -0.15
CA GLN A 72 4.58 -21.39 0.20
C GLN A 72 4.66 -20.85 1.65
N GLY A 73 3.60 -21.01 2.45
CA GLY A 73 3.56 -20.60 3.86
C GLY A 73 3.25 -19.11 4.07
N LYS A 74 2.76 -18.40 3.05
CA LYS A 74 2.35 -17.00 3.20
C LYS A 74 1.06 -16.90 4.02
N HIS A 75 0.96 -15.82 4.79
CA HIS A 75 -0.21 -15.52 5.60
C HIS A 75 -0.86 -14.23 5.11
N PHE A 76 -2.15 -14.30 4.81
CA PHE A 76 -2.94 -13.13 4.43
C PHE A 76 -3.64 -12.59 5.67
N LYS A 77 -3.34 -11.34 6.03
CA LYS A 77 -3.95 -10.65 7.16
C LYS A 77 -4.82 -9.51 6.66
N ILE A 78 -5.90 -9.25 7.36
CA ILE A 78 -6.80 -8.12 7.11
C ILE A 78 -6.92 -7.25 8.37
N ILE A 79 -7.05 -5.94 8.19
CA ILE A 79 -7.29 -4.96 9.26
C ILE A 79 -8.49 -4.08 8.89
N SER A 80 -9.39 -3.79 9.83
CA SER A 80 -10.51 -2.89 9.59
C SER A 80 -10.05 -1.42 9.63
N THR A 81 -10.81 -0.53 8.97
CA THR A 81 -10.55 0.92 9.04
C THR A 81 -10.59 1.46 10.47
N ASP A 82 -11.46 0.90 11.33
CA ASP A 82 -11.62 1.34 12.72
C ASP A 82 -10.44 0.95 13.62
N ASN A 83 -9.71 -0.11 13.26
CA ASN A 83 -8.54 -0.57 13.99
C ASN A 83 -7.23 0.00 13.41
N PHE A 84 -7.27 0.73 12.30
CA PHE A 84 -6.08 1.23 11.63
C PHE A 84 -5.59 2.54 12.28
N PRO A 85 -4.36 2.60 12.84
CA PRO A 85 -3.88 3.78 13.53
C PRO A 85 -3.79 5.02 12.65
N ASP A 86 -4.13 6.14 13.26
CA ASP A 86 -4.17 7.47 12.66
C ASP A 86 -2.88 7.89 11.93
N ASP A 87 -1.72 7.47 12.44
CA ASP A 87 -0.39 7.83 11.93
C ASP A 87 0.20 6.77 11.00
N TRP A 88 -0.42 5.59 10.89
CA TRP A 88 -0.03 4.56 9.93
C TRP A 88 -0.36 4.99 8.51
N MET A 89 0.42 4.48 7.56
CA MET A 89 0.24 4.74 6.14
C MET A 89 -0.29 3.50 5.42
N VAL A 90 -1.27 3.69 4.55
CA VAL A 90 -1.77 2.69 3.60
C VAL A 90 -1.55 3.21 2.17
N VAL A 91 -1.35 2.31 1.22
CA VAL A 91 -1.25 2.66 -0.20
C VAL A 91 -1.91 1.58 -1.05
N ALA A 92 -2.41 1.95 -2.22
CA ALA A 92 -2.84 1.00 -3.23
C ALA A 92 -1.72 0.73 -4.25
N VAL A 93 -1.73 -0.47 -4.84
CA VAL A 93 -0.81 -0.86 -5.92
C VAL A 93 -1.62 -1.42 -7.08
N GLN A 94 -1.32 -0.99 -8.29
CA GLN A 94 -1.96 -1.51 -9.50
C GLN A 94 -1.05 -1.43 -10.72
N GLY A 95 -1.44 -2.13 -11.78
CA GLY A 95 -0.91 -1.86 -13.11
C GLY A 95 -1.50 -0.55 -13.68
N ILE A 96 -0.71 0.15 -14.48
CA ILE A 96 -1.17 1.24 -15.34
C ILE A 96 -0.82 0.91 -16.79
N GLY A 97 -1.81 1.01 -17.66
CA GLY A 97 -1.69 0.70 -19.08
C GLY A 97 -1.71 1.96 -19.95
N GLY A 98 -0.91 1.96 -21.01
CA GLY A 98 -0.86 3.07 -21.97
C GLY A 98 -2.00 3.09 -23.02
N GLY A 99 -2.91 2.12 -22.99
CA GLY A 99 -3.79 1.83 -24.14
C GLY A 99 -3.09 1.05 -25.27
N GLY A 100 -1.89 0.51 -24.98
CA GLY A 100 -0.99 -0.15 -25.93
C GLY A 100 0.27 0.70 -26.17
N ALA A 101 1.41 0.04 -26.40
CA ALA A 101 2.59 0.74 -26.91
C ALA A 101 2.50 0.90 -28.43
N TRP A 102 3.11 1.96 -28.94
CA TRP A 102 3.28 2.13 -30.39
C TRP A 102 4.10 0.96 -30.96
N GLU A 103 3.80 0.52 -32.18
CA GLU A 103 4.49 -0.60 -32.84
C GLU A 103 6.01 -0.40 -32.85
N HIS A 104 6.47 0.80 -33.19
CA HIS A 104 7.91 1.11 -33.17
C HIS A 104 8.55 1.01 -31.77
N VAL A 105 7.80 1.25 -30.69
CA VAL A 105 8.28 1.06 -29.32
C VAL A 105 8.41 -0.43 -29.01
N ILE A 106 7.41 -1.23 -29.37
CA ILE A 106 7.42 -2.69 -29.19
C ILE A 106 8.59 -3.31 -29.94
N GLU A 107 8.77 -2.98 -31.22
CA GLU A 107 9.88 -3.49 -32.01
C GLU A 107 11.24 -3.08 -31.43
N ARG A 108 11.37 -1.81 -31.01
CA ARG A 108 12.59 -1.31 -30.39
C ARG A 108 12.91 -2.08 -29.12
N THR A 109 11.96 -2.27 -28.21
CA THR A 109 12.19 -2.94 -26.93
C THR A 109 12.52 -4.42 -27.11
N GLN A 110 11.87 -5.10 -28.07
CA GLN A 110 12.23 -6.47 -28.47
C GLN A 110 13.65 -6.56 -29.02
N ARG A 111 14.06 -5.62 -29.90
CA ARG A 111 15.43 -5.57 -30.43
C ARG A 111 16.47 -5.27 -29.34
N GLN A 112 16.14 -4.42 -28.38
CA GLN A 112 17.03 -4.11 -27.25
C GLN A 112 17.22 -5.32 -26.33
N ASN A 113 16.20 -6.18 -26.20
CA ASN A 113 16.24 -7.41 -25.39
C ASN A 113 16.79 -7.17 -23.98
N LEU A 114 16.31 -6.09 -23.34
CA LEU A 114 16.74 -5.71 -22.00
C LEU A 114 16.25 -6.73 -20.97
N PRO A 115 17.02 -6.98 -19.89
CA PRO A 115 16.54 -7.77 -18.76
C PRO A 115 15.26 -7.18 -18.17
N THR A 116 14.28 -8.03 -17.86
CA THR A 116 13.01 -7.64 -17.24
C THR A 116 12.91 -8.17 -15.82
N ILE A 117 12.16 -7.48 -14.98
CA ILE A 117 11.77 -7.98 -13.65
C ILE A 117 10.38 -8.64 -13.72
N THR A 118 10.07 -9.48 -12.75
CA THR A 118 8.73 -10.08 -12.63
C THR A 118 7.72 -9.06 -12.11
N GLU A 119 6.43 -9.30 -12.38
CA GLU A 119 5.32 -8.52 -11.82
C GLU A 119 5.37 -8.47 -10.28
N ALA A 120 5.68 -9.59 -9.63
CA ALA A 120 5.83 -9.65 -8.17
C ALA A 120 6.98 -8.76 -7.67
N GLN A 121 8.12 -8.73 -8.38
CA GLN A 121 9.23 -7.84 -8.07
C GLN A 121 8.83 -6.37 -8.24
N ALA A 122 8.14 -6.01 -9.33
CA ALA A 122 7.68 -4.64 -9.58
C ALA A 122 6.67 -4.18 -8.51
N ASN A 123 5.68 -5.02 -8.21
CA ASN A 123 4.64 -4.74 -7.22
C ASN A 123 5.19 -4.60 -5.79
N SER A 124 6.21 -5.38 -5.44
CA SER A 124 6.89 -5.20 -4.15
C SER A 124 7.75 -3.93 -4.14
N ARG A 125 8.55 -3.69 -5.20
CA ARG A 125 9.49 -2.57 -5.25
C ARG A 125 8.80 -1.21 -5.28
N VAL A 126 7.65 -1.08 -5.93
CA VAL A 126 6.96 0.22 -6.03
C VAL A 126 6.54 0.77 -4.66
N VAL A 127 6.17 -0.12 -3.73
CA VAL A 127 5.82 0.23 -2.36
C VAL A 127 7.05 0.66 -1.58
N ASP A 128 8.17 -0.04 -1.76
CA ASP A 128 9.44 0.29 -1.09
C ASP A 128 9.96 1.65 -1.58
N LEU A 129 9.93 1.88 -2.89
CA LEU A 129 10.31 3.16 -3.50
C LEU A 129 9.46 4.33 -2.96
N LEU A 130 8.15 4.15 -2.84
CA LEU A 130 7.29 5.18 -2.25
C LEU A 130 7.61 5.38 -0.76
N SER A 131 7.77 4.30 0.00
CA SER A 131 8.13 4.33 1.42
C SER A 131 9.45 5.07 1.67
N GLU A 132 10.47 4.77 0.85
CA GLU A 132 11.78 5.42 0.84
C GLU A 132 11.65 6.92 0.54
N HIS A 133 10.88 7.29 -0.49
CA HIS A 133 10.66 8.68 -0.85
C HIS A 133 9.94 9.48 0.26
N MET A 134 8.94 8.88 0.89
CA MET A 134 8.15 9.52 1.94
C MET A 134 8.86 9.53 3.31
N GLY A 135 9.89 8.70 3.50
CA GLY A 135 10.51 8.47 4.80
C GLY A 135 9.52 7.89 5.83
N LYS A 136 8.51 7.13 5.36
CA LYS A 136 7.46 6.53 6.18
C LYS A 136 7.17 5.12 5.74
N GLU A 137 7.12 4.20 6.68
CA GLU A 137 6.74 2.82 6.42
C GLU A 137 5.27 2.72 5.98
N ILE A 138 5.04 1.94 4.92
CA ILE A 138 3.70 1.50 4.53
C ILE A 138 3.30 0.32 5.42
N LYS A 139 2.20 0.49 6.16
CA LYS A 139 1.72 -0.46 7.17
C LYS A 139 0.57 -1.34 6.70
N ALA A 140 -0.05 -1.02 5.58
CA ALA A 140 -1.04 -1.87 4.93
C ALA A 140 -1.15 -1.58 3.43
N LEU A 141 -1.77 -2.50 2.69
CA LEU A 141 -2.23 -2.27 1.32
C LEU A 141 -3.73 -2.06 1.30
N ILE A 142 -4.23 -1.12 0.52
CA ILE A 142 -5.66 -0.99 0.19
C ILE A 142 -5.85 -1.35 -1.29
N ARG A 143 -6.92 -2.06 -1.65
CA ARG A 143 -7.15 -2.35 -3.08
C ARG A 143 -7.47 -1.05 -3.83
N SER A 144 -6.86 -0.84 -5.00
CA SER A 144 -7.17 0.33 -5.83
C SER A 144 -8.53 0.19 -6.51
N GLU A 145 -8.79 -1.00 -7.05
CA GLU A 145 -10.04 -1.37 -7.69
C GLU A 145 -10.41 -2.85 -7.48
N ALA A 146 -11.55 -3.24 -8.04
CA ALA A 146 -12.03 -4.61 -8.05
C ALA A 146 -11.27 -5.46 -9.12
N ALA A 147 -11.46 -6.78 -9.09
CA ALA A 147 -10.69 -7.78 -9.83
C ALA A 147 -9.19 -7.79 -9.48
N GLU A 148 -8.31 -7.62 -10.47
CA GLU A 148 -6.87 -7.90 -10.36
C GLU A 148 -6.17 -7.08 -9.26
N ALA A 149 -6.57 -5.83 -9.04
CA ALA A 149 -6.02 -5.01 -7.97
C ALA A 149 -6.31 -5.57 -6.55
N THR A 150 -7.37 -6.37 -6.40
CA THR A 150 -7.62 -7.12 -5.14
C THR A 150 -6.56 -8.20 -4.94
N THR A 151 -6.26 -8.96 -6.00
CA THR A 151 -5.20 -9.98 -5.99
C THR A 151 -3.84 -9.36 -5.70
N THR A 152 -3.52 -8.24 -6.36
CA THR A 152 -2.26 -7.50 -6.15
C THR A 152 -2.14 -7.04 -4.71
N ALA A 153 -3.17 -6.42 -4.14
CA ALA A 153 -3.14 -5.96 -2.74
C ALA A 153 -2.92 -7.13 -1.76
N LEU A 154 -3.57 -8.27 -1.98
CA LEU A 154 -3.41 -9.47 -1.14
C LEU A 154 -1.99 -10.04 -1.22
N LEU A 155 -1.47 -10.24 -2.43
CA LEU A 155 -0.15 -10.86 -2.64
C LEU A 155 0.99 -9.96 -2.14
N VAL A 156 0.94 -8.66 -2.46
CA VAL A 156 1.97 -7.70 -2.00
C VAL A 156 1.96 -7.57 -0.48
N ALA A 157 0.77 -7.52 0.14
CA ALA A 157 0.64 -7.47 1.59
C ALA A 157 1.23 -8.72 2.25
N ALA A 158 0.89 -9.90 1.72
CA ALA A 158 1.41 -11.18 2.20
C ALA A 158 2.93 -11.31 2.02
N ASP A 159 3.49 -10.80 0.92
CA ASP A 159 4.93 -10.80 0.67
C ASP A 159 5.70 -9.90 1.62
N LYS A 160 5.12 -8.75 1.98
CA LYS A 160 5.72 -7.79 2.93
C LYS A 160 5.40 -8.09 4.39
N GLY A 161 4.54 -9.06 4.68
CA GLY A 161 4.14 -9.40 6.04
C GLY A 161 3.25 -8.34 6.72
N ILE A 162 2.57 -7.50 5.93
CA ILE A 162 1.65 -6.45 6.40
C ILE A 162 0.21 -6.82 6.04
N PRO A 163 -0.82 -6.28 6.73
CA PRO A 163 -2.21 -6.56 6.39
C PRO A 163 -2.68 -5.84 5.12
N THR A 164 -3.72 -6.38 4.50
CA THR A 164 -4.60 -5.63 3.60
C THR A 164 -5.65 -4.89 4.44
N LEU A 165 -5.98 -3.66 4.09
CA LEU A 165 -7.06 -2.89 4.70
C LEU A 165 -8.40 -3.41 4.17
N ASP A 166 -9.38 -3.60 5.06
CA ASP A 166 -10.76 -4.00 4.75
C ASP A 166 -11.55 -2.82 4.16
N ALA A 167 -11.07 -2.35 3.01
CA ALA A 167 -11.64 -1.24 2.29
C ALA A 167 -11.12 -1.21 0.84
N GLY A 168 -11.75 -0.39 0.00
CA GLY A 168 -11.23 0.01 -1.31
C GLY A 168 -11.30 1.51 -1.52
N ILE A 169 -10.44 2.04 -2.41
CA ILE A 169 -10.53 3.45 -2.84
C ILE A 169 -11.55 3.65 -3.98
N THR A 170 -12.11 2.55 -4.50
CA THR A 170 -13.21 2.52 -5.48
C THR A 170 -14.17 1.37 -5.15
N GLY A 171 -15.45 1.54 -5.50
CA GLY A 171 -16.47 0.51 -5.32
C GLY A 171 -16.57 -0.51 -6.46
N ARG A 172 -15.91 -0.24 -7.59
CA ARG A 172 -15.91 -1.04 -8.83
C ARG A 172 -14.62 -0.81 -9.61
N ALA A 173 -14.44 -1.49 -10.75
CA ALA A 173 -13.39 -1.10 -11.69
C ALA A 173 -13.70 0.27 -12.32
N VAL A 174 -12.68 1.11 -12.49
CA VAL A 174 -12.81 2.45 -13.07
C VAL A 174 -11.80 2.66 -14.20
N PRO A 175 -12.15 3.37 -15.28
CA PRO A 175 -11.24 3.55 -16.41
C PRO A 175 -10.03 4.45 -16.09
N GLU A 176 -10.19 5.43 -15.19
CA GLU A 176 -9.14 6.43 -14.91
C GLU A 176 -9.06 6.76 -13.39
N VAL A 177 -7.86 7.11 -12.93
CA VAL A 177 -7.51 7.25 -11.50
C VAL A 177 -8.27 8.33 -10.73
N GLN A 178 -8.70 9.39 -11.40
CA GLN A 178 -9.50 10.47 -10.81
C GLN A 178 -10.91 10.05 -10.41
N GLN A 179 -11.34 8.84 -10.75
CA GLN A 179 -12.64 8.31 -10.31
C GLN A 179 -12.56 7.63 -8.94
N SER A 180 -11.41 7.75 -8.27
CA SER A 180 -11.20 7.26 -6.92
C SER A 180 -11.88 8.16 -5.88
N ILE A 181 -12.42 7.53 -4.82
CA ILE A 181 -13.02 8.23 -3.68
C ILE A 181 -12.05 9.21 -2.99
N PRO A 182 -10.77 8.86 -2.75
CA PRO A 182 -9.82 9.81 -2.20
C PRO A 182 -9.75 11.11 -2.99
N TRP A 183 -9.61 11.03 -4.32
CA TRP A 183 -9.49 12.22 -5.16
C TRP A 183 -10.76 13.09 -5.09
N ILE A 184 -11.93 12.46 -5.19
CA ILE A 184 -13.22 13.16 -5.06
C ILE A 184 -13.33 13.88 -3.72
N ASN A 185 -12.70 13.35 -2.66
CA ASN A 185 -12.65 13.94 -1.33
C ASN A 185 -11.37 14.77 -1.06
N GLY A 186 -10.66 15.19 -2.11
CA GLY A 186 -9.53 16.12 -2.01
C GLY A 186 -8.22 15.51 -1.52
N ILE A 187 -8.06 14.18 -1.60
CA ILE A 187 -6.82 13.46 -1.32
C ILE A 187 -6.17 13.08 -2.65
N ALA A 188 -5.05 13.71 -2.96
CA ALA A 188 -4.30 13.45 -4.18
C ALA A 188 -3.59 12.09 -4.16
N SER A 189 -3.33 11.49 -5.33
CA SER A 189 -2.52 10.28 -5.43
C SER A 189 -1.03 10.49 -5.29
N ILE A 190 -0.57 11.75 -5.26
CA ILE A 190 0.83 12.14 -5.16
C ILE A 190 1.31 12.29 -3.69
N PRO A 191 2.60 12.01 -3.40
CA PRO A 191 3.57 11.44 -4.34
C PRO A 191 3.18 10.02 -4.75
N THR A 192 3.46 9.64 -5.99
CA THR A 192 3.29 8.26 -6.46
C THR A 192 4.59 7.72 -7.05
N ALA A 193 4.85 6.45 -6.81
CA ALA A 193 5.94 5.67 -7.37
C ALA A 193 5.46 4.84 -8.57
N ILE A 194 6.33 4.69 -9.56
CA ILE A 194 6.14 3.85 -10.73
C ILE A 194 7.38 2.97 -10.93
N ILE A 195 7.14 1.70 -11.23
CA ILE A 195 8.15 0.72 -11.63
C ILE A 195 7.82 0.20 -13.03
N THR A 196 8.78 0.31 -13.96
CA THR A 196 8.62 -0.22 -15.33
C THR A 196 8.97 -1.72 -15.40
N PRO A 197 8.63 -2.43 -16.49
CA PRO A 197 9.03 -3.83 -16.67
C PRO A 197 10.53 -4.10 -16.67
N TRP A 198 11.38 -3.07 -16.85
CA TRP A 198 12.83 -3.18 -16.77
C TRP A 198 13.40 -2.77 -15.41
N GLY A 199 12.54 -2.38 -14.46
CA GLY A 199 12.92 -1.95 -13.12
C GLY A 199 13.34 -0.49 -13.02
N ASP A 200 12.94 0.37 -13.96
CA ASP A 200 13.16 1.82 -13.81
C ASP A 200 12.31 2.33 -12.64
N GLU A 201 12.91 3.17 -11.79
CA GLU A 201 12.29 3.74 -10.59
C GLU A 201 11.94 5.20 -10.82
N ILE A 202 10.65 5.54 -10.74
CA ILE A 202 10.15 6.88 -11.04
C ILE A 202 9.25 7.35 -9.89
N ILE A 203 9.45 8.59 -9.43
CA ILE A 203 8.55 9.26 -8.50
C ILE A 203 7.91 10.46 -9.21
N ILE A 204 6.58 10.47 -9.29
CA ILE A 204 5.82 11.69 -9.52
C ILE A 204 5.62 12.35 -8.16
N LYS A 205 6.55 13.24 -7.81
CA LYS A 205 6.54 13.93 -6.52
C LYS A 205 5.35 14.88 -6.40
N ASP A 206 5.07 15.59 -7.49
CA ASP A 206 4.04 16.61 -7.57
C ASP A 206 3.44 16.66 -8.97
N ALA A 207 2.16 16.96 -9.04
CA ALA A 207 1.37 17.10 -10.27
C ALA A 207 0.21 18.06 -9.99
N VAL A 208 -0.24 18.77 -11.03
CA VAL A 208 -1.27 19.81 -10.89
C VAL A 208 -2.61 19.23 -10.45
N ASP A 209 -2.96 18.05 -10.96
CA ASP A 209 -4.16 17.31 -10.60
C ASP A 209 -4.02 15.81 -10.96
N GLU A 210 -5.06 15.05 -10.63
CA GLU A 210 -5.12 13.60 -10.84
C GLU A 210 -5.19 13.20 -12.32
N TYR A 211 -5.78 14.05 -13.18
CA TYR A 211 -5.74 13.86 -14.62
C TYR A 211 -4.31 13.94 -15.16
N ARG A 212 -3.51 14.85 -14.61
CA ARG A 212 -2.10 14.98 -15.01
C ARG A 212 -1.27 13.81 -14.51
N VAL A 213 -1.55 13.28 -13.32
CA VAL A 213 -0.94 12.03 -12.84
C VAL A 213 -1.24 10.90 -13.82
N GLU A 214 -2.50 10.76 -14.24
CA GLU A 214 -2.93 9.75 -15.21
C GLU A 214 -2.16 9.87 -16.54
N ASP A 215 -2.17 11.07 -17.15
CA ASP A 215 -1.51 11.31 -18.42
C ASP A 215 -0.02 10.96 -18.40
N ILE A 216 0.68 11.40 -17.34
CA ILE A 216 2.12 11.15 -17.18
C ILE A 216 2.36 9.65 -17.00
N SER A 217 1.58 9.00 -16.14
CA SER A 217 1.71 7.57 -15.83
C SER A 217 1.45 6.70 -17.06
N ARG A 218 0.44 7.05 -17.86
CA ARG A 218 0.16 6.37 -19.13
C ARG A 218 1.24 6.62 -20.18
N ALA A 219 1.79 7.83 -20.26
CA ALA A 219 2.92 8.11 -21.16
C ALA A 219 4.16 7.29 -20.79
N ILE A 220 4.43 7.12 -19.49
CA ILE A 220 5.47 6.20 -19.00
C ILE A 220 5.15 4.77 -19.45
N ALA A 221 3.94 4.28 -19.20
CA ALA A 221 3.54 2.93 -19.63
C ALA A 221 3.71 2.70 -21.14
N VAL A 222 3.33 3.68 -21.99
CA VAL A 222 3.54 3.61 -23.45
C VAL A 222 5.03 3.50 -23.79
N ALA A 223 5.87 4.35 -23.20
CA ALA A 223 7.32 4.28 -23.37
C ALA A 223 7.91 2.94 -22.86
N SER A 224 7.20 2.32 -21.91
CA SER A 224 7.56 1.07 -21.24
C SER A 224 7.02 -0.21 -21.90
N GLY A 225 6.63 -0.15 -23.17
CA GLY A 225 6.12 -1.33 -23.88
C GLY A 225 4.65 -1.66 -23.58
N GLY A 226 3.94 -0.74 -22.93
CA GLY A 226 2.48 -0.75 -22.80
C GLY A 226 2.00 -0.84 -21.35
N SER A 227 2.88 -1.16 -20.40
CA SER A 227 2.53 -1.33 -18.99
C SER A 227 3.61 -0.78 -18.04
N ALA A 228 3.18 -0.43 -16.84
CA ALA A 228 4.02 -0.19 -15.67
C ALA A 228 3.22 -0.52 -14.40
N THR A 229 3.89 -0.65 -13.26
CA THR A 229 3.27 -0.75 -11.93
C THR A 229 3.30 0.61 -11.25
N ILE A 230 2.22 1.00 -10.58
CA ILE A 230 2.08 2.30 -9.92
C ILE A 230 1.48 2.14 -8.52
N THR A 231 1.89 3.01 -7.58
CA THR A 231 1.17 3.21 -6.31
C THR A 231 0.07 4.24 -6.44
N MET A 232 -1.03 4.11 -5.73
CA MET A 232 -2.08 5.14 -5.73
C MET A 232 -2.43 5.55 -4.31
N THR A 233 -2.60 6.86 -4.14
CA THR A 233 -3.20 7.49 -2.96
C THR A 233 -2.62 7.00 -1.63
N PRO A 234 -1.36 7.37 -1.30
CA PRO A 234 -0.87 7.18 0.06
C PRO A 234 -1.76 7.94 1.05
N MET A 235 -2.33 7.22 2.01
CA MET A 235 -3.22 7.79 3.02
C MET A 235 -2.77 7.43 4.42
N SER A 236 -2.86 8.40 5.32
CA SER A 236 -2.80 8.15 6.77
C SER A 236 -4.10 7.54 7.28
N GLY A 237 -4.07 6.90 8.46
CA GLY A 237 -5.28 6.40 9.12
C GLY A 237 -6.35 7.49 9.30
N LYS A 238 -5.94 8.72 9.63
CA LYS A 238 -6.83 9.88 9.75
C LYS A 238 -7.63 10.17 8.47
N GLN A 239 -7.06 9.86 7.31
CA GLN A 239 -7.66 10.13 6.01
C GLN A 239 -8.64 9.03 5.57
N LEU A 240 -8.63 7.84 6.20
CA LEU A 240 -9.45 6.70 5.76
C LEU A 240 -10.94 6.99 5.80
N LYS A 241 -11.42 7.73 6.80
CA LYS A 241 -12.85 8.07 6.96
C LYS A 241 -13.43 8.80 5.74
N GLN A 242 -12.62 9.54 5.00
CA GLN A 242 -13.02 10.24 3.78
C GLN A 242 -12.43 9.63 2.51
N GLY A 243 -11.33 8.88 2.61
CA GLY A 243 -10.62 8.34 1.44
C GLY A 243 -10.95 6.90 1.09
N ALA A 244 -11.64 6.14 1.95
CA ALA A 244 -11.86 4.73 1.74
C ALA A 244 -13.34 4.35 1.86
N ILE A 245 -13.76 3.34 1.10
CA ILE A 245 -15.04 2.65 1.26
C ILE A 245 -14.77 1.39 2.09
N PRO A 246 -15.23 1.30 3.36
CA PRO A 246 -15.05 0.11 4.18
C PRO A 246 -15.82 -1.11 3.64
N GLY A 247 -15.26 -2.31 3.81
CA GLY A 247 -15.78 -3.60 3.32
C GLY A 247 -15.52 -3.87 1.85
#